data_AF-A0A528DJ51-F1
#
_entry.id   AF-A0A528DJ51-F1
#
_cell.length_a   1.000
_cell.length_b   1.000
_cell.length_c   1.000
_cell.angle_alpha   90.00
_cell.angle_beta   90.00
_cell.angle_gamma   90.00
#
_symmetry.space_group_name_H-M   'P 1'
#
loop_
_entity.id
_entity.type
_entity.pdbx_description
1 polymer ?
#
loop_
_entity_poly.entity_id
_entity_poly.type
_entity_poly.pdbx_seq_one_letter_code
_entity_poly.pdbx_strand_id
1 'polypeptide(L)'
;MIVEDQQSVAAMLMNPAAYGESGPVEAIETHISRIFLVGQRAYKIKRAVRLPYVDFSTPALRLAACEKEVELNSRTAPGLYLGVRRITREAGGELAFDGSGELV
;
A
#
# COMPACT_ATOMS: atom_id res chain seq x y z
N MET A 1 15.27 -7.53 -7.29
CA MET A 1 15.44 -8.31 -6.05
C MET A 1 14.40 -7.82 -5.04
N ILE A 2 13.75 -8.73 -4.30
CA ILE A 2 12.92 -8.37 -3.13
C ILE A 2 13.87 -7.93 -2.02
N VAL A 3 13.64 -6.78 -1.40
CA VAL A 3 14.56 -6.19 -0.42
C VAL A 3 14.02 -6.16 1.00
N GLU A 4 12.72 -6.43 1.20
CA GLU A 4 12.06 -6.40 2.49
C GLU A 4 10.89 -7.38 2.49
N ASP A 5 10.63 -8.01 3.63
CA ASP A 5 9.44 -8.85 3.83
C ASP A 5 8.22 -8.00 4.23
N GLN A 6 7.21 -7.99 3.36
CA GLN A 6 5.96 -7.26 3.57
C GLN A 6 4.81 -8.18 4.04
N GLN A 7 5.08 -9.36 4.60
CA GLN A 7 4.04 -10.29 5.07
C GLN A 7 3.13 -9.70 6.13
N SER A 8 3.66 -9.00 7.14
CA SER A 8 2.83 -8.37 8.19
C SER A 8 1.90 -7.30 7.63
N VAL A 9 2.40 -6.47 6.71
CA VAL A 9 1.61 -5.48 5.98
C VAL A 9 0.54 -6.16 5.11
N ALA A 10 0.89 -7.21 4.38
CA ALA A 10 -0.07 -7.97 3.59
C ALA A 10 -1.15 -8.62 4.45
N ALA A 11 -0.80 -9.15 5.63
CA ALA A 11 -1.75 -9.74 6.57
C ALA A 11 -2.72 -8.67 7.12
N MET A 12 -2.23 -7.49 7.49
CA MET A 12 -3.08 -6.35 7.86
C MET A 12 -4.05 -6.00 6.73
N LEU A 13 -3.54 -5.91 5.50
CA LEU A 13 -4.35 -5.53 4.33
C LEU A 13 -5.31 -6.64 3.87
N MET A 14 -5.09 -7.89 4.26
CA MET A 14 -6.05 -8.98 4.04
C MET A 14 -7.17 -9.00 5.10
N ASN A 15 -7.05 -8.22 6.18
CA ASN A 15 -8.09 -8.12 7.20
C ASN A 15 -9.12 -7.03 6.81
N PRO A 16 -10.39 -7.39 6.51
CA PRO A 16 -11.41 -6.41 6.13
C PRO A 16 -11.66 -5.35 7.24
N ALA A 17 -11.44 -5.71 8.51
CA ALA A 17 -11.60 -4.78 9.63
C ALA A 17 -10.62 -3.59 9.57
N ALA A 18 -9.45 -3.75 8.92
CA ALA A 18 -8.50 -2.65 8.72
C ALA A 18 -9.09 -1.51 7.87
N TYR A 19 -10.14 -1.81 7.09
CA TYR A 19 -10.83 -0.85 6.23
C TYR A 19 -12.18 -0.38 6.80
N GLY A 20 -12.58 -0.90 7.96
CA GLY A 20 -13.94 -0.72 8.50
C GLY A 20 -15.01 -1.47 7.71
N GLU A 21 -14.63 -2.49 6.95
CA GLU A 21 -15.51 -3.28 6.09
C GLU A 21 -15.74 -4.69 6.65
N SER A 22 -16.70 -5.40 6.08
CA SER A 22 -16.91 -6.83 6.31
C SER A 22 -16.90 -7.59 4.99
N GLY A 23 -16.55 -8.89 5.03
CA GLY A 23 -16.47 -9.74 3.84
C GLY A 23 -15.03 -10.03 3.38
N PRO A 24 -14.86 -10.72 2.24
CA PRO A 24 -13.54 -11.14 1.79
C PRO A 24 -12.71 -9.97 1.25
N VAL A 25 -11.40 -10.08 1.40
CA VAL A 25 -10.42 -9.25 0.68
C VAL A 25 -9.79 -10.12 -0.40
N GLU A 26 -9.85 -9.68 -1.66
CA GLU A 26 -9.14 -10.34 -2.75
C GLU A 26 -7.78 -9.67 -2.96
N ALA A 27 -6.72 -10.46 -3.05
CA ALA A 27 -5.37 -9.97 -3.34
C ALA A 27 -4.96 -10.30 -4.77
N ILE A 28 -4.52 -9.27 -5.50
CA ILE A 28 -3.94 -9.39 -6.84
C ILE A 28 -2.47 -8.98 -6.77
N GLU A 29 -1.58 -9.87 -7.18
CA GLU A 29 -0.15 -9.58 -7.27
C GLU A 29 0.24 -9.18 -8.69
N THR A 30 1.10 -8.16 -8.77
CA THR A 30 1.79 -7.78 -10.00
C THR A 30 3.29 -7.83 -9.78
N HIS A 31 4.05 -7.50 -10.82
CA HIS A 31 5.51 -7.51 -10.71
C HIS A 31 6.05 -6.53 -9.66
N ILE A 32 5.43 -5.36 -9.50
CA ILE A 32 5.93 -4.27 -8.63
C ILE A 32 4.90 -3.75 -7.63
N SER A 33 3.72 -4.35 -7.54
CA SER A 33 2.65 -3.92 -6.64
C SER A 33 1.77 -5.09 -6.19
N ARG A 34 1.07 -4.90 -5.07
CA ARG A 34 -0.03 -5.76 -4.63
C ARG A 34 -1.29 -4.91 -4.49
N ILE A 35 -2.42 -5.44 -4.92
CA ILE A 35 -3.73 -4.79 -4.88
C ILE A 35 -4.63 -5.62 -3.97
N PHE A 36 -5.37 -4.95 -3.09
CA PHE A 36 -6.33 -5.52 -2.17
C PHE A 36 -7.71 -4.94 -2.51
N LEU A 37 -8.62 -5.78 -2.96
CA LEU A 37 -9.99 -5.41 -3.31
C LEU A 37 -10.89 -5.72 -2.11
N VAL A 38 -11.59 -4.69 -1.61
CA VAL A 38 -12.46 -4.80 -0.43
C VAL A 38 -13.66 -3.88 -0.59
N GLY A 39 -14.86 -4.44 -0.46
CA GLY A 39 -16.10 -3.72 -0.70
C GLY A 39 -16.10 -3.05 -2.08
N GLN A 40 -16.17 -1.72 -2.11
CA GLN A 40 -16.16 -0.90 -3.33
C GLN A 40 -14.80 -0.23 -3.60
N ARG A 41 -13.74 -0.62 -2.88
CA ARG A 41 -12.43 0.05 -2.93
C ARG A 41 -11.32 -0.92 -3.32
N ALA A 42 -10.30 -0.36 -3.96
CA ALA A 42 -9.03 -1.02 -4.23
C ALA A 42 -7.90 -0.27 -3.52
N TYR A 43 -7.10 -0.98 -2.73
CA TYR A 43 -5.90 -0.46 -2.09
C TYR A 43 -4.69 -1.07 -2.76
N LYS A 44 -3.74 -0.24 -3.21
CA LYS A 44 -2.53 -0.71 -3.88
C LYS A 44 -1.29 -0.30 -3.08
N ILE A 45 -0.41 -1.26 -2.82
CA ILE A 45 0.92 -1.01 -2.26
C ILE A 45 2.00 -1.31 -3.30
N LYS A 46 3.12 -0.60 -3.20
CA LYS A 46 4.35 -0.92 -3.94
C LYS A 46 5.08 -2.07 -3.26
N ARG A 47 5.50 -3.07 -4.04
CA ARG A 47 6.33 -4.15 -3.54
C ARG A 47 7.70 -3.60 -3.14
N ALA A 48 8.26 -4.08 -2.04
CA ALA A 48 9.60 -3.73 -1.61
C ALA A 48 10.64 -4.41 -2.50
N VAL A 49 10.92 -3.80 -3.64
CA VAL A 49 11.82 -4.32 -4.67
C VAL A 49 12.79 -3.25 -5.14
N ARG A 50 13.98 -3.70 -5.53
CA ARG A 50 14.93 -2.91 -6.32
C ARG A 50 15.20 -3.64 -7.63
N LEU A 51 14.82 -3.02 -8.73
CA LEU A 51 14.95 -3.53 -10.10
C LEU A 51 15.74 -2.51 -10.94
N PRO A 52 16.30 -2.90 -12.10
CA PRO A 52 17.08 -1.97 -12.94
C PRO A 52 16.33 -0.71 -13.40
N TYR A 53 15.00 -0.73 -13.37
CA TYR A 53 14.13 0.36 -13.84
C TYR A 53 13.24 0.97 -12.75
N VAL A 54 13.28 0.45 -11.53
CA VAL A 54 12.48 0.99 -10.43
C VAL A 54 13.12 0.69 -9.07
N ASP A 55 13.12 1.69 -8.20
CA ASP A 55 13.60 1.56 -6.84
C ASP A 55 12.47 1.85 -5.84
N PHE A 56 11.95 0.78 -5.24
CA PHE A 56 10.97 0.80 -4.16
C PHE A 56 11.56 0.21 -2.88
N SER A 57 12.88 0.35 -2.71
CA SER A 57 13.62 -0.34 -1.65
C SER A 57 13.38 0.20 -0.25
N THR A 58 12.83 1.41 -0.12
CA THR A 58 12.53 2.01 1.18
C THR A 58 11.06 2.45 1.24
N PRO A 59 10.45 2.49 2.45
CA PRO A 59 9.10 3.00 2.61
C PRO A 59 8.93 4.44 2.08
N ALA A 60 9.94 5.30 2.25
CA ALA A 60 9.93 6.67 1.72
C ALA A 60 9.88 6.72 0.18
N LEU A 61 10.66 5.88 -0.51
CA LEU A 61 10.61 5.77 -1.97
C LEU A 61 9.25 5.25 -2.45
N ARG A 62 8.68 4.28 -1.73
CA ARG A 62 7.34 3.74 -2.00
C ARG A 62 6.27 4.81 -1.83
N LEU A 63 6.32 5.61 -0.77
CA LEU A 63 5.39 6.71 -0.52
C LEU A 63 5.45 7.76 -1.63
N ALA A 64 6.65 8.26 -1.96
CA ALA A 64 6.83 9.24 -3.03
C ALA A 64 6.29 8.73 -4.39
N ALA A 65 6.49 7.44 -4.69
CA ALA A 65 5.93 6.82 -5.89
C ALA A 65 4.40 6.73 -5.88
N CYS A 66 3.78 6.45 -4.72
CA CYS A 66 2.32 6.46 -4.58
C CYS A 66 1.75 7.88 -4.75
N GLU A 67 2.37 8.89 -4.14
CA GLU A 67 1.96 10.29 -4.26
C GLU A 67 2.05 10.76 -5.71
N LYS A 68 3.16 10.43 -6.39
CA LYS A 68 3.33 10.77 -7.81
C LYS A 68 2.30 10.10 -8.70
N GLU A 69 1.96 8.85 -8.40
CA GLU A 69 0.94 8.10 -9.14
C GLU A 69 -0.45 8.76 -9.02
N VAL A 70 -0.85 9.15 -7.81
CA VAL A 70 -2.11 9.89 -7.59
C VAL A 70 -2.06 11.24 -8.31
N GLU A 71 -0.98 12.01 -8.15
CA GLU A 71 -0.83 13.33 -8.79
C GLU A 71 -1.02 13.29 -10.32
N LEU A 72 -0.45 12.26 -10.96
CA LEU A 72 -0.50 12.11 -12.42
C LEU A 72 -1.81 11.49 -12.88
N ASN A 73 -2.26 10.41 -12.25
CA ASN A 73 -3.39 9.63 -12.76
C ASN A 73 -4.74 10.26 -12.42
N SER A 74 -4.87 11.02 -11.32
CA SER A 74 -6.12 11.71 -10.99
C SER A 74 -6.55 12.71 -12.06
N ARG A 75 -5.62 13.21 -12.90
CA ARG A 75 -5.92 14.13 -14.01
C ARG A 75 -6.67 13.44 -15.15
N THR A 76 -6.43 12.15 -15.35
CA THR A 76 -6.99 11.37 -16.47
C THR A 76 -8.06 10.37 -16.02
N ALA A 77 -8.17 10.11 -14.72
CA ALA A 77 -9.17 9.22 -14.12
C ALA A 77 -9.83 9.87 -12.89
N PRO A 78 -10.65 10.92 -13.07
CA PRO A 78 -11.27 11.63 -11.97
C PRO A 78 -12.16 10.69 -11.14
N GLY A 79 -12.03 10.77 -9.81
CA GLY A 79 -12.79 9.94 -8.86
C GLY A 79 -12.27 8.52 -8.67
N LEU A 80 -11.33 8.03 -9.50
CA LEU A 80 -10.75 6.70 -9.35
C LEU A 80 -9.61 6.66 -8.33
N TYR A 81 -8.76 7.69 -8.33
CA TYR A 81 -7.62 7.82 -7.41
C TYR A 81 -8.01 8.71 -6.22
N LEU A 82 -8.33 8.08 -5.09
CA LEU A 82 -8.88 8.76 -3.92
C LEU A 82 -7.82 9.43 -3.03
N GLY A 83 -6.56 8.99 -3.10
CA GLY A 83 -5.47 9.53 -2.30
C GLY A 83 -4.43 8.47 -1.93
N VAL A 84 -3.52 8.86 -1.05
CA VAL A 84 -2.48 8.00 -0.49
C VAL A 84 -2.71 7.86 1.02
N ARG A 85 -2.51 6.65 1.53
CA ARG A 85 -2.52 6.31 2.96
C ARG A 85 -1.14 5.77 3.31
N ARG A 86 -0.62 6.13 4.48
CA ARG A 86 0.62 5.57 5.03
C ARG A 86 0.30 4.32 5.84
N ILE A 87 1.21 3.35 5.85
CA ILE A 87 1.17 2.24 6.79
C ILE A 87 2.29 2.49 7.79
N THR A 88 1.92 2.61 9.05
CA THR A 88 2.85 2.89 10.14
C THR A 88 2.92 1.74 11.10
N ARG A 89 4.11 1.49 11.66
CA ARG A 89 4.33 0.61 12.79
C ARG A 89 4.37 1.43 14.05
N GLU A 90 3.33 1.31 14.86
CA GLU A 90 3.22 2.03 16.13
C GLU A 90 4.22 1.49 17.16
N ALA A 91 4.41 2.23 18.25
CA ALA A 91 5.36 1.86 19.32
C ALA A 91 5.07 0.47 19.93
N GLY A 92 3.81 0.02 19.91
CA GLY A 92 3.40 -1.33 20.34
C GLY A 92 3.65 -2.44 19.32
N GLY A 93 4.23 -2.14 18.15
CA GLY A 93 4.50 -3.09 17.07
C GLY A 93 3.34 -3.30 16.09
N GLU A 94 2.14 -2.88 16.48
CA GLU A 94 0.93 -2.94 15.66
C GLU A 94 1.04 -2.05 14.41
N LEU A 95 0.41 -2.50 13.33
CA LEU A 95 0.33 -1.75 12.09
C LEU A 95 -0.97 -0.93 12.04
N ALA A 96 -0.87 0.31 11.60
CA ALA A 96 -2.00 1.23 11.47
C ALA A 96 -1.95 1.99 10.15
N PHE A 97 -3.12 2.41 9.66
CA PHE A 97 -3.17 3.41 8.59
C PHE A 97 -3.00 4.81 9.19
N ASP A 98 -2.04 5.56 8.64
CA ASP A 98 -1.74 6.96 8.97
C ASP A 98 -1.53 7.24 10.47
N GLY A 99 -1.01 6.25 11.19
CA GLY A 99 -0.67 6.44 12.59
C GLY A 99 0.56 7.33 12.79
N SER A 100 1.05 7.33 14.02
CA SER A 100 2.16 8.17 14.47
C SER A 100 3.52 7.45 14.44
N GLY A 101 3.50 6.15 14.18
CA GLY A 101 4.67 5.30 14.17
C GLY A 101 5.58 5.44 12.95
N GLU A 102 6.55 4.53 12.87
CA GLU A 102 7.50 4.46 11.77
C GLU A 102 6.79 4.07 10.46
N LEU A 103 7.11 4.74 9.36
CA LEU A 103 6.60 4.37 8.04
C LEU A 103 7.24 3.05 7.58
N VAL A 104 6.41 2.07 7.20
CA VAL A 104 6.84 0.72 6.75
C VAL A 104 6.32 0.35 5.37
#